data_AF-A0A2D7A4D8-F1
#
_entry.id   AF-A0A2D7A4D8-F1
#
_cell.length_a   1.000
_cell.length_b   1.000
_cell.length_c   1.000
_cell.angle_alpha   90.00
_cell.angle_beta   90.00
_cell.angle_gamma   90.00
#
_symmetry.space_group_name_H-M   'P 1'
#
loop_
_entity.id
_entity.type
_entity.pdbx_description
1 polymer ?
#
loop_
_entity_poly.entity_id
_entity_poly.type
_entity_poly.pdbx_seq_one_letter_code
_entity_poly.pdbx_strand_id
1 'polypeptide(L)'
;SDDLKELIFLSNGVIIFFYSFYFFNWEPTIIGVFRELLILPALLLQFFLALVLVVNLLTKKMKLSIYSLIHIILTILLIISFQS
;
A
#
# COMPACT_ATOMS: atom_id res chain seq x y z
N SER A 1 -7.75 -13.06 -9.31
CA SER A 1 -7.98 -12.60 -10.68
C SER A 1 -6.97 -11.52 -10.98
N ASP A 2 -6.82 -11.11 -12.24
CA ASP A 2 -5.91 -10.04 -12.62
C ASP A 2 -6.29 -8.69 -11.97
N ASP A 3 -7.58 -8.47 -11.66
CA ASP A 3 -8.06 -7.29 -10.93
C ASP A 3 -7.39 -7.12 -9.55
N LEU A 4 -7.14 -8.22 -8.83
CA LEU A 4 -6.46 -8.15 -7.53
C LEU A 4 -5.00 -7.69 -7.69
N LYS A 5 -4.32 -8.11 -8.76
CA LYS A 5 -2.95 -7.67 -9.03
C LYS A 5 -2.92 -6.19 -9.39
N GLU A 6 -3.89 -5.72 -10.18
CA GLU A 6 -4.02 -4.32 -10.56
C GLU A 6 -4.30 -3.43 -9.34
N LEU A 7 -5.20 -3.85 -8.45
CA LEU A 7 -5.47 -3.19 -7.17
C LEU A 7 -4.23 -3.13 -6.28
N ILE A 8 -3.48 -4.23 -6.17
CA ILE A 8 -2.22 -4.28 -5.41
C ILE A 8 -1.19 -3.32 -6.00
N PHE A 9 -1.06 -3.30 -7.33
CA PHE A 9 -0.13 -2.40 -8.02
C PHE A 9 -0.49 -0.93 -7.78
N LEU A 10 -1.77 -0.59 -7.93
CA LEU A 10 -2.27 0.77 -7.72
C LEU A 10 -2.08 1.21 -6.27
N SER A 11 -2.43 0.35 -5.30
CA SER A 11 -2.26 0.61 -3.86
C SER A 11 -0.79 0.88 -3.53
N ASN A 12 0.14 0.04 -4.01
CA ASN A 12 1.56 0.25 -3.81
C ASN A 12 2.04 1.57 -4.43
N GLY A 13 1.57 1.89 -5.65
CA GLY A 13 1.91 3.14 -6.33
C GLY A 13 1.49 4.37 -5.53
N VAL A 14 0.28 4.36 -4.97
CA VAL A 14 -0.25 5.45 -4.13
C VAL A 14 0.58 5.62 -2.85
N ILE A 15 0.89 4.53 -2.15
CA ILE A 15 1.72 4.57 -0.94
C ILE A 15 3.12 5.14 -1.24
N ILE A 16 3.78 4.63 -2.29
CA ILE A 16 5.12 5.07 -2.69
C ILE A 16 5.10 6.54 -3.08
N PHE A 17 4.10 6.97 -3.84
CA PHE A 17 3.92 8.36 -4.23
C PHE A 17 3.85 9.26 -2.99
N PHE A 18 2.90 9.01 -2.08
CA PHE A 18 2.73 9.85 -0.89
C PHE A 18 3.98 9.87 0.02
N TYR A 19 4.62 8.72 0.24
CA TYR A 19 5.85 8.65 1.04
C TYR A 19 7.05 9.34 0.37
N SER A 20 7.12 9.33 -0.96
CA SER A 20 8.17 10.06 -1.68
C SER A 20 8.02 11.56 -1.51
N PHE A 21 6.79 12.10 -1.61
CA PHE A 21 6.52 13.52 -1.34
C PHE A 21 6.88 13.92 0.09
N TYR A 22 6.63 13.03 1.06
CA TYR A 22 7.06 13.24 2.44
C TYR A 22 8.59 13.38 2.55
N PHE A 23 9.36 12.52 1.87
CA PHE A 23 10.83 12.56 1.94
C PHE A 23 11.44 13.83 1.33
N PHE A 24 10.83 14.39 0.28
CA PHE A 24 11.36 15.57 -0.40
C PHE A 24 11.03 16.90 0.30
N ASN A 25 10.33 16.89 1.46
CA ASN A 25 9.81 18.09 2.14
C ASN A 25 9.07 19.04 1.19
N TRP A 26 8.52 18.49 0.10
CA TRP A 26 7.84 19.26 -0.91
C TRP A 26 6.37 19.33 -0.50
N GLU A 27 6.01 20.41 0.18
CA GLU A 27 4.64 20.68 0.62
C GLU A 27 3.96 21.77 -0.21
N PRO A 28 3.58 21.51 -1.48
CA PRO A 28 2.51 22.30 -2.08
C PRO A 28 1.27 22.17 -1.20
N THR A 29 0.65 23.29 -0.83
CA THR A 29 -0.53 23.33 0.06
C THR A 29 -1.63 22.36 -0.38
N ILE A 30 -1.81 22.19 -1.70
CA ILE A 30 -2.76 21.24 -2.30
C ILE A 30 -2.37 19.78 -1.99
N ILE A 31 -1.09 19.43 -2.11
CA ILE A 31 -0.59 18.08 -1.81
C ILE A 31 -0.71 17.76 -0.32
N GLY A 32 -0.54 18.76 0.55
CA GLY A 32 -0.77 18.61 2.00
C GLY A 32 -2.22 18.24 2.34
N VAL A 33 -3.20 18.92 1.74
CA VAL A 33 -4.63 18.63 1.94
C VAL A 33 -5.02 17.25 1.40
N PHE A 34 -4.56 16.90 0.19
CA PHE A 34 -4.80 15.57 -0.38
C PHE A 34 -4.09 14.47 0.40
N ARG A 35 -2.90 14.73 0.96
CA ARG A 35 -2.21 13.80 1.85
C ARG A 35 -3.10 13.46 3.04
N GLU A 36 -3.58 14.44 3.77
CA GLU A 36 -4.39 14.17 4.97
C GLU A 36 -5.70 13.43 4.67
N LEU A 37 -6.35 13.77 3.56
CA LEU A 37 -7.60 13.12 3.14
C LEU A 37 -7.40 11.69 2.60
N LEU A 38 -6.32 11.45 1.85
CA LEU A 38 -6.14 10.20 1.09
C LEU A 38 -5.17 9.23 1.73
N ILE A 39 -4.29 9.68 2.64
CA ILE A 39 -3.31 8.79 3.29
C ILE A 39 -4.02 7.72 4.12
N LEU A 40 -5.04 8.11 4.91
CA LEU A 40 -5.74 7.17 5.78
C LEU A 40 -6.53 6.13 4.95
N PRO A 41 -7.33 6.51 3.94
CA PRO A 41 -7.93 5.54 3.02
C PRO A 41 -6.91 4.64 2.32
N ALA A 42 -5.78 5.18 1.88
CA ALA A 42 -4.73 4.40 1.21
C ALA A 42 -4.08 3.38 2.16
N LEU A 43 -3.82 3.76 3.41
CA LEU A 43 -3.29 2.86 4.43
C LEU A 43 -4.30 1.75 4.76
N LEU A 44 -5.57 2.10 4.95
CA LEU A 44 -6.64 1.12 5.19
C LEU A 44 -6.76 0.14 4.02
N LEU A 45 -6.71 0.63 2.79
CA LEU A 45 -6.73 -0.20 1.58
C LEU A 45 -5.50 -1.13 1.52
N GLN A 46 -4.31 -0.62 1.83
CA GLN A 46 -3.08 -1.41 1.86
C GLN A 46 -3.18 -2.56 2.86
N PHE A 47 -3.63 -2.29 4.09
CA PHE A 47 -3.81 -3.33 5.11
C PHE A 47 -4.90 -4.34 4.74
N PHE A 48 -6.01 -3.87 4.17
CA PHE A 48 -7.09 -4.73 3.71
C PHE A 48 -6.62 -5.67 2.59
N LEU A 49 -5.94 -5.13 1.58
CA LEU A 49 -5.40 -5.91 0.47
C LEU A 49 -4.34 -6.91 0.96
N ALA A 50 -3.49 -6.54 1.92
CA ALA A 50 -2.55 -7.47 2.54
C ALA A 50 -3.27 -8.66 3.19
N LEU A 51 -4.37 -8.41 3.91
CA LEU A 51 -5.17 -9.48 4.53
C LEU A 51 -5.82 -10.39 3.48
N VAL A 52 -6.42 -9.80 2.44
CA VAL A 52 -6.99 -10.54 1.29
C VAL A 52 -5.92 -11.41 0.62
N LEU A 53 -4.73 -10.87 0.46
CA LEU A 53 -3.60 -11.54 -0.17
C LEU A 53 -3.13 -12.74 0.67
N VAL A 54 -2.97 -12.56 1.99
CA VAL A 54 -2.63 -13.64 2.92
C VAL A 54 -3.68 -14.75 2.88
N VAL A 55 -4.97 -14.41 2.96
CA VAL A 55 -6.07 -15.40 2.89
C VAL A 55 -6.05 -16.15 1.56
N ASN A 56 -5.83 -15.47 0.43
CA ASN A 56 -5.78 -16.09 -0.90
C ASN A 56 -4.55 -16.99 -1.08
N LEU A 57 -3.41 -16.67 -0.46
CA LEU A 57 -2.23 -17.54 -0.43
C LEU A 57 -2.48 -18.79 0.43
N LEU A 58 -3.05 -18.62 1.62
CA LEU A 58 -3.36 -19.73 2.54
C LEU A 58 -4.37 -20.71 1.94
N THR A 59 -5.39 -20.19 1.26
CA THR A 59 -6.40 -21.01 0.57
C THR A 59 -5.93 -21.54 -0.79
N LYS A 60 -4.66 -21.31 -1.17
CA LYS A 60 -4.06 -21.69 -2.45
C LYS A 60 -4.83 -21.21 -3.69
N LYS A 61 -5.68 -20.18 -3.54
CA LYS A 61 -6.44 -19.55 -4.63
C LYS A 61 -5.55 -18.68 -5.52
N MET A 62 -4.37 -18.32 -5.04
CA MET A 62 -3.39 -17.51 -5.75
C MET A 62 -1.97 -18.05 -5.53
N LYS A 63 -1.11 -17.92 -6.54
CA LYS A 63 0.33 -18.17 -6.41
C LYS A 63 1.06 -16.91 -5.96
N LEU A 64 2.15 -17.07 -5.22
CA LEU A 64 3.02 -15.97 -4.83
C LEU A 64 3.61 -15.32 -6.09
N SER A 65 3.35 -14.03 -6.29
CA SER A 65 3.92 -13.23 -7.37
C SER A 65 4.86 -12.16 -6.82
N ILE A 66 5.71 -11.59 -7.68
CA ILE A 66 6.62 -10.49 -7.27
C ILE A 66 5.84 -9.28 -6.72
N TYR A 67 4.70 -8.94 -7.32
CA TYR A 67 3.82 -7.87 -6.85
C TYR A 67 3.26 -8.15 -5.46
N SER A 68 2.91 -9.41 -5.20
CA SER A 68 2.43 -9.87 -3.90
C SER A 68 3.51 -9.75 -2.83
N LEU A 69 4.75 -10.12 -3.18
CA LEU A 69 5.93 -9.97 -2.32
C LEU A 69 6.18 -8.50 -1.97
N ILE A 70 6.21 -7.62 -2.96
CA ILE A 70 6.41 -6.17 -2.77
C ILE A 70 5.33 -5.59 -1.85
N HIS A 71 4.06 -5.98 -2.05
CA HIS A 71 2.95 -5.53 -1.23
C HIS A 71 3.09 -5.96 0.24
N ILE A 72 3.49 -7.21 0.49
CA ILE A 72 3.76 -7.70 1.85
C ILE A 72 4.89 -6.91 2.50
N ILE A 73 6.01 -6.71 1.79
CA ILE A 73 7.17 -5.96 2.30
C ILE A 73 6.77 -4.51 2.63
N LEU A 74 6.07 -3.82 1.73
CA LEU A 74 5.56 -2.46 1.96
C LEU A 74 4.64 -2.40 3.17
N THR A 75 3.75 -3.38 3.32
CA THR A 75 2.83 -3.43 4.45
C THR A 75 3.58 -3.61 5.78
N ILE A 76 4.60 -4.48 5.82
CA ILE A 76 5.45 -4.65 7.00
C ILE A 76 6.20 -3.36 7.34
N LEU A 77 6.78 -2.70 6.33
CA LEU A 77 7.46 -1.41 6.51
C LEU A 77 6.52 -0.33 7.08
N LEU A 78 5.26 -0.30 6.62
CA LEU A 78 4.24 0.60 7.16
C LEU A 78 3.87 0.29 8.61
N ILE A 79 3.75 -0.99 8.98
CA ILE A 79 3.47 -1.36 10.38
C ILE A 79 4.62 -0.89 11.28
N ILE A 80 5.87 -1.12 10.84
CA ILE A 80 7.06 -0.69 11.57
C ILE A 80 7.11 0.84 11.69
N SER A 81 6.73 1.58 10.64
CA SER A 81 6.77 3.04 10.67
C SER A 81 5.79 3.67 11.68
N PHE A 82 4.68 2.99 12.01
CA PHE A 82 3.75 3.43 13.06
C PHE A 82 4.16 3.03 14.48
N GLN A 83 5.17 2.16 14.63
CA GLN A 83 5.69 1.73 15.93
C GLN A 83 6.94 2.51 16.36
N SER A 84 7.52 3.30 15.46
CA SER A 84 8.61 4.24 15.73
C SER A 84 8.09 5.58 16.24
#